data_AF-A0A8J6ZWM2-F1
#
_entry.id   AF-A0A8J6ZWM2-F1
#
_cell.length_a   1.000
_cell.length_b   1.000
_cell.length_c   1.000
_cell.angle_alpha   90.00
_cell.angle_beta   90.00
_cell.angle_gamma   90.00
#
_symmetry.space_group_name_H-M   'P 1'
#
loop_
_entity.id
_entity.type
_entity.pdbx_description
1 polymer ?
#
loop_
_entity_poly.entity_id
_entity_poly.type
_entity_poly.pdbx_seq_one_letter_code
_entity_poly.pdbx_strand_id
1 'polypeptide(L)'
;MKKYLFIGLFLLVGCSSPEKENKVSAIESNPSPTPSLSSTNVNNATPSLNSEVLPDLSNKEKLGEISAENDLIDSFYFDGNGVKVSLTVAANKACFIYVRRSTPDRVGEVEIESLQREKLGLWHSYNTQRLLTQPAGNRLSIYSSSEELSSTYENPAISPEILVAAKELKEREKSFKLLLRQDLGASDSARRIYVNQCQKLGNFYYKEELPPLTDKERKEFGRNVEKSTNN
;
A
#
# COMPACT_ATOMS: atom_id res chain seq x y z
N MET A 1 26.23 47.77 8.83
CA MET A 1 27.22 47.67 9.93
C MET A 1 26.44 47.34 11.20
N LYS A 2 26.74 46.37 12.08
CA LYS A 2 27.83 45.38 12.27
C LYS A 2 27.17 43.96 12.25
N LYS A 3 27.75 42.83 11.78
CA LYS A 3 28.81 41.95 12.36
C LYS A 3 28.57 41.70 13.87
N TYR A 4 28.57 40.49 14.43
CA TYR A 4 29.34 39.23 14.18
C TYR A 4 28.47 37.97 14.52
N LEU A 5 28.97 36.72 14.73
CA LEU A 5 29.76 35.76 13.90
C LEU A 5 30.00 34.46 14.75
N PHE A 6 30.36 33.31 14.12
CA PHE A 6 30.94 32.08 14.73
C PHE A 6 30.05 31.15 15.61
N ILE A 7 30.33 29.83 15.79
CA ILE A 7 30.89 28.75 14.91
C ILE A 7 30.67 27.35 15.60
N GLY A 8 30.82 26.24 14.86
CA GLY A 8 31.10 24.88 15.40
C GLY A 8 29.91 23.90 15.32
N LEU A 9 29.96 22.71 14.71
CA LEU A 9 31.02 21.83 14.17
C LEU A 9 31.90 21.07 15.19
N PHE A 10 31.49 19.85 15.52
CA PHE A 10 32.29 18.67 15.95
C PHE A 10 31.58 17.45 15.34
N LEU A 11 32.14 16.71 14.38
CA LEU A 11 33.27 15.76 14.40
C LEU A 11 32.91 14.35 14.94
N LEU A 12 32.76 13.43 13.97
CA LEU A 12 33.29 12.05 13.92
C LEU A 12 33.38 11.22 15.23
N VAL A 13 32.63 10.12 15.26
CA VAL A 13 33.24 8.79 15.51
C VAL A 13 32.61 7.77 14.55
N GLY A 14 33.43 7.17 13.70
CA GLY A 14 33.11 5.90 13.05
C GLY A 14 33.96 4.80 13.66
N CYS A 15 33.37 3.63 13.93
CA CYS A 15 34.11 2.42 14.26
C CYS A 15 33.76 1.34 13.24
N SER A 16 34.78 0.79 12.60
CA SER A 16 34.69 -0.22 11.55
C SER A 16 35.54 -1.45 11.90
N SER A 17 35.03 -2.64 11.57
CA SER A 17 35.80 -3.90 11.40
C SER A 17 36.42 -4.55 12.64
N PRO A 18 36.85 -5.84 12.58
CA PRO A 18 36.94 -6.73 11.41
C PRO A 18 36.28 -8.11 11.52
N GLU A 19 36.43 -8.85 10.41
CA GLU A 19 36.00 -10.22 10.11
C GLU A 19 36.48 -11.31 11.08
N LYS A 20 35.82 -12.47 11.00
CA LYS A 20 36.51 -13.77 10.96
C LYS A 20 35.91 -14.67 9.89
N GLU A 21 36.60 -14.79 8.75
CA GLU A 21 36.50 -16.01 7.93
C GLU A 21 37.01 -17.21 8.75
N ASN A 22 36.47 -18.40 8.48
CA ASN A 22 37.12 -19.65 8.83
C ASN A 22 36.96 -20.64 7.67
N LYS A 23 37.89 -20.57 6.71
CA LYS A 23 38.10 -21.63 5.72
C LYS A 23 39.08 -22.65 6.29
N VAL A 24 38.68 -23.92 6.30
CA VAL A 24 39.63 -25.05 6.19
C VAL A 24 39.11 -25.99 5.11
N SER A 25 40.01 -26.35 4.20
CA SER A 25 39.75 -27.22 3.04
C SER A 25 40.67 -28.44 3.09
N ALA A 26 40.11 -29.61 2.81
CA ALA A 26 40.81 -30.83 2.40
C ALA A 26 39.80 -31.62 1.53
N ILE A 27 39.86 -31.63 0.20
CA ILE A 27 40.85 -32.18 -0.75
C ILE A 27 40.75 -33.71 -0.90
N GLU A 28 40.17 -34.11 -2.05
CA GLU A 28 40.42 -35.33 -2.88
C GLU A 28 40.22 -36.76 -2.28
N SER A 29 39.89 -37.82 -3.03
CA SER A 29 39.83 -38.07 -4.49
C SER A 29 38.86 -39.22 -4.91
N ASN A 30 38.45 -39.18 -6.19
CA ASN A 30 37.77 -40.15 -7.10
C ASN A 30 38.24 -41.65 -7.09
N PRO A 31 37.68 -42.59 -7.93
CA PRO A 31 36.27 -42.88 -8.31
C PRO A 31 35.90 -44.40 -8.53
N SER A 32 34.61 -44.72 -8.75
CA SER A 32 34.09 -45.91 -9.50
C SER A 32 34.34 -47.34 -8.92
N PRO A 33 33.67 -48.45 -9.39
CA PRO A 33 32.99 -48.64 -10.69
C PRO A 33 31.55 -49.20 -10.69
N THR A 34 30.87 -49.04 -11.83
CA THR A 34 29.65 -49.77 -12.25
C THR A 34 29.99 -51.16 -12.80
N PRO A 35 29.03 -52.10 -12.79
CA PRO A 35 28.76 -52.88 -13.99
C PRO A 35 27.28 -52.87 -14.40
N SER A 36 27.04 -52.81 -15.70
CA SER A 36 25.71 -52.86 -16.34
C SER A 36 25.26 -54.30 -16.62
N LEU A 37 23.94 -54.47 -16.88
CA LEU A 37 23.24 -55.44 -17.76
C LEU A 37 21.80 -55.62 -17.20
N SER A 38 20.66 -55.62 -17.90
CA SER A 38 20.18 -55.17 -19.21
C SER A 38 18.83 -55.87 -19.47
N SER A 39 17.82 -55.20 -20.06
CA SER A 39 16.54 -55.78 -20.61
C SER A 39 15.60 -56.51 -19.61
N THR A 40 14.27 -56.61 -19.77
CA THR A 40 13.29 -56.24 -20.81
C THR A 40 11.91 -56.11 -20.11
N ASN A 41 11.13 -55.03 -20.27
CA ASN A 41 10.08 -54.78 -21.29
C ASN A 41 8.63 -55.08 -20.82
N VAL A 42 7.66 -54.42 -21.47
CA VAL A 42 6.19 -54.68 -21.51
C VAL A 42 5.31 -54.08 -20.38
N ASN A 43 4.70 -52.95 -20.75
CA ASN A 43 3.31 -52.50 -20.50
C ASN A 43 2.71 -52.56 -19.08
N ASN A 44 2.32 -51.38 -18.58
CA ASN A 44 0.97 -51.23 -18.04
C ASN A 44 0.41 -49.83 -18.33
N ALA A 45 -0.76 -49.76 -18.96
CA ALA A 45 -1.41 -48.48 -19.27
C ALA A 45 -2.13 -47.96 -18.02
N THR A 46 -1.68 -46.83 -17.47
CA THR A 46 -2.42 -46.10 -16.45
C THR A 46 -3.33 -45.08 -17.14
N PRO A 47 -4.64 -45.01 -16.84
CA PRO A 47 -5.51 -44.03 -17.47
C PRO A 47 -5.03 -42.62 -17.13
N SER A 48 -4.87 -41.78 -18.16
CA SER A 48 -4.73 -40.34 -17.97
C SER A 48 -6.03 -39.81 -17.39
N LEU A 49 -6.08 -39.69 -16.06
CA LEU A 49 -6.99 -38.77 -15.41
C LEU A 49 -6.63 -37.38 -15.91
N ASN A 50 -7.45 -36.87 -16.84
CA ASN A 50 -7.47 -35.46 -17.14
C ASN A 50 -7.72 -34.74 -15.82
N SER A 51 -6.66 -34.16 -15.25
CA SER A 51 -6.81 -33.17 -14.20
C SER A 51 -7.60 -32.04 -14.82
N GLU A 52 -8.88 -31.97 -14.47
CA GLU A 52 -9.72 -30.81 -14.73
C GLU A 52 -9.09 -29.67 -13.91
N VAL A 53 -8.17 -28.95 -14.55
CA VAL A 53 -7.46 -27.83 -13.93
C VAL A 53 -8.50 -26.78 -13.62
N LEU A 54 -8.93 -26.76 -12.35
CA LEU A 54 -9.63 -25.65 -11.73
C LEU A 54 -8.98 -24.36 -12.22
N PRO A 55 -9.74 -23.41 -12.78
CA PRO A 55 -9.17 -22.18 -13.30
C PRO A 55 -8.38 -21.52 -12.17
N ASP A 56 -7.12 -21.19 -12.44
CA ASP A 56 -6.23 -20.63 -11.43
C ASP A 56 -6.71 -19.22 -11.05
N LEU A 57 -7.48 -19.16 -9.97
CA LEU A 57 -7.99 -17.94 -9.36
C LEU A 57 -6.86 -17.08 -8.75
N SER A 58 -5.60 -17.51 -8.81
CA SER A 58 -4.43 -16.80 -8.29
C SER A 58 -3.67 -15.96 -9.32
N ASN A 59 -4.25 -15.70 -10.50
CA ASN A 59 -3.81 -14.66 -11.43
C ASN A 59 -3.97 -13.25 -10.84
N LYS A 60 -3.19 -12.95 -9.79
CA LYS A 60 -3.01 -11.62 -9.23
C LYS A 60 -2.33 -10.77 -10.30
N GLU A 61 -2.99 -9.69 -10.69
CA GLU A 61 -2.40 -8.68 -11.57
C GLU A 61 -1.05 -8.24 -10.99
N LYS A 62 0.02 -8.34 -11.77
CA LYS A 62 1.34 -7.86 -11.36
C LYS A 62 1.54 -6.42 -11.81
N LEU A 63 2.45 -5.72 -11.14
CA LEU A 63 2.91 -4.40 -11.57
C LEU A 63 3.44 -4.49 -13.01
N GLY A 64 2.77 -3.77 -13.91
CA GLY A 64 3.17 -3.67 -15.32
C GLY A 64 4.22 -2.59 -15.55
N GLU A 65 4.32 -2.15 -16.81
CA GLU A 65 5.16 -1.02 -17.17
C GLU A 65 4.66 0.28 -16.51
N ILE A 66 5.60 1.09 -16.00
CA ILE A 66 5.29 2.34 -15.31
C ILE A 66 5.28 3.49 -16.32
N SER A 67 4.11 4.07 -16.56
CA SER A 67 4.03 5.33 -17.31
C SER A 67 4.49 6.52 -16.46
N ALA A 68 5.48 7.26 -16.94
CA ALA A 68 5.94 8.50 -16.33
C ALA A 68 4.93 9.67 -16.47
N GLU A 69 3.92 9.52 -17.33
CA GLU A 69 2.86 10.52 -17.55
C GLU A 69 1.81 10.49 -16.43
N ASN A 70 1.62 9.32 -15.81
CA ASN A 70 0.55 9.02 -14.86
C ASN A 70 1.08 8.95 -13.42
N ASP A 71 1.58 10.08 -12.93
CA ASP A 71 2.06 10.25 -11.55
C ASP A 71 0.92 10.51 -10.54
N LEU A 72 1.18 10.32 -9.23
CA LEU A 72 0.15 10.54 -8.20
C LEU A 72 -0.36 12.00 -8.22
N ILE A 73 -1.68 12.15 -8.31
CA ILE A 73 -2.37 13.46 -8.22
C ILE A 73 -2.43 13.91 -6.76
N ASP A 74 -2.01 15.15 -6.48
CA ASP A 74 -2.30 15.76 -5.18
C ASP A 74 -3.80 15.86 -4.94
N SER A 75 -4.22 15.59 -3.71
CA SER A 75 -5.62 15.61 -3.31
C SER A 75 -6.48 14.54 -4.01
N PHE A 76 -5.90 13.47 -4.58
CA PHE A 76 -6.66 12.26 -4.91
C PHE A 76 -7.42 11.75 -3.69
N TYR A 77 -8.66 11.31 -3.91
CA TYR A 77 -9.46 10.68 -2.89
C TYR A 77 -10.49 9.69 -3.46
N PHE A 78 -10.86 8.74 -2.61
CA PHE A 78 -11.91 7.76 -2.83
C PHE A 78 -12.77 7.68 -1.57
N ASP A 79 -14.09 7.56 -1.73
CA ASP A 79 -15.07 7.30 -0.66
C ASP A 79 -16.08 6.29 -1.19
N GLY A 80 -16.05 5.06 -0.68
CA GLY A 80 -16.85 3.97 -1.21
C GLY A 80 -16.73 2.71 -0.36
N ASN A 81 -17.78 1.89 -0.30
CA ASN A 81 -17.82 0.63 0.45
C ASN A 81 -17.39 0.75 1.93
N GLY A 82 -17.69 1.90 2.57
CA GLY A 82 -17.31 2.19 3.96
C GLY A 82 -15.82 2.51 4.18
N VAL A 83 -15.06 2.68 3.09
CA VAL A 83 -13.64 3.00 3.07
C VAL A 83 -13.42 4.39 2.47
N LYS A 84 -12.57 5.19 3.11
CA LYS A 84 -11.99 6.39 2.54
C LYS A 84 -10.50 6.19 2.30
N VAL A 85 -10.05 6.61 1.12
CA VAL A 85 -8.63 6.72 0.79
C VAL A 85 -8.32 8.14 0.35
N SER A 86 -7.15 8.65 0.69
CA SER A 86 -6.69 9.95 0.25
C SER A 86 -5.18 10.02 0.10
N LEU A 87 -4.73 10.81 -0.87
CA LEU A 87 -3.35 11.23 -1.05
C LEU A 87 -3.22 12.73 -0.85
N THR A 88 -2.12 13.15 -0.24
CA THR A 88 -1.61 14.53 -0.31
C THR A 88 -0.19 14.44 -0.82
N VAL A 89 0.15 15.18 -1.88
CA VAL A 89 1.40 15.03 -2.64
C VAL A 89 2.09 16.39 -2.75
N ALA A 90 3.38 16.46 -2.41
CA ALA A 90 4.21 17.62 -2.73
C ALA A 90 5.64 17.21 -3.08
N ALA A 91 6.09 17.64 -4.26
CA ALA A 91 7.38 17.26 -4.84
C ALA A 91 7.58 15.73 -4.82
N ASN A 92 8.59 15.23 -4.12
CA ASN A 92 8.92 13.80 -4.05
C ASN A 92 8.35 13.10 -2.80
N LYS A 93 7.49 13.77 -2.02
CA LYS A 93 6.84 13.20 -0.83
C LYS A 93 5.33 13.17 -0.98
N ALA A 94 4.70 12.16 -0.41
CA ALA A 94 3.27 12.11 -0.26
C ALA A 94 2.87 11.51 1.10
N CYS A 95 1.61 11.68 1.47
CA CYS A 95 0.99 10.96 2.57
C CYS A 95 -0.19 10.17 2.01
N PHE A 96 -0.21 8.87 2.28
CA PHE A 96 -1.34 7.98 2.07
C PHE A 96 -2.17 7.88 3.35
N ILE A 97 -3.49 7.90 3.19
CA ILE A 97 -4.47 7.69 4.24
C ILE A 97 -5.44 6.62 3.76
N TYR A 98 -5.65 5.59 4.59
CA TYR A 98 -6.77 4.65 4.51
C TYR A 98 -7.55 4.73 5.83
N VAL A 99 -8.88 4.81 5.72
CA VAL A 99 -9.79 4.71 6.87
C VAL A 99 -10.95 3.82 6.50
N ARG A 100 -11.22 2.78 7.29
CA ARG A 100 -12.49 2.05 7.29
C ARG A 100 -13.18 2.31 8.63
N ARG A 101 -14.42 2.80 8.61
CA ARG A 101 -15.19 2.97 9.86
C ARG A 101 -15.59 1.62 10.45
N SER A 102 -15.76 1.57 11.76
CA SER A 102 -16.36 0.41 12.44
C SER A 102 -17.79 0.20 11.97
N THR A 103 -18.17 -1.06 11.78
CA THR A 103 -19.54 -1.51 11.54
C THR A 103 -20.05 -2.26 12.79
N PRO A 104 -21.32 -2.70 12.85
CA PRO A 104 -21.79 -3.53 13.96
C PRO A 104 -20.98 -4.83 14.15
N ASP A 105 -20.46 -5.39 13.05
CA ASP A 105 -19.88 -6.73 12.96
C ASP A 105 -18.33 -6.72 12.83
N ARG A 106 -17.71 -5.57 12.57
CA ARG A 106 -16.26 -5.45 12.37
C ARG A 106 -15.71 -4.13 12.91
N VAL A 107 -14.58 -4.19 13.61
CA VAL A 107 -13.82 -2.99 13.99
C VAL A 107 -13.28 -2.26 12.75
N GLY A 108 -13.32 -0.94 12.83
CA GLY A 108 -12.71 -0.07 11.84
C GLY A 108 -11.19 -0.14 11.93
N GLU A 109 -10.51 0.44 10.95
CA GLU A 109 -9.06 0.59 10.99
C GLU A 109 -8.65 1.89 10.31
N VAL A 110 -7.58 2.49 10.81
CA VAL A 110 -6.89 3.63 10.22
C VAL A 110 -5.47 3.20 9.90
N GLU A 111 -5.02 3.54 8.70
CA GLU A 111 -3.62 3.39 8.31
C GLU A 111 -3.18 4.69 7.62
N ILE A 112 -2.11 5.30 8.11
CA ILE A 112 -1.58 6.56 7.59
C ILE A 112 -0.07 6.42 7.45
N GLU A 113 0.45 6.68 6.25
CA GLU A 113 1.84 6.40 5.93
C GLU A 113 2.44 7.46 5.01
N SER A 114 3.68 7.85 5.28
CA SER A 114 4.46 8.67 4.36
C SER A 114 4.94 7.83 3.17
N LEU A 115 4.73 8.34 1.97
CA LEU A 115 5.27 7.79 0.73
C LEU A 115 6.44 8.65 0.23
N GLN A 116 7.35 8.00 -0.48
CA GLN A 116 8.47 8.62 -1.16
C GLN A 116 8.39 8.23 -2.65
N ARG A 117 8.58 9.22 -3.54
CA ARG A 117 8.63 8.98 -4.98
C ARG A 117 9.93 8.24 -5.30
N GLU A 118 9.83 7.09 -5.96
CA GLU A 118 10.97 6.35 -6.49
C GLU A 118 11.35 6.89 -7.87
N LYS A 119 10.34 6.95 -8.76
CA LYS A 119 10.40 7.54 -10.10
C LYS A 119 9.02 8.11 -10.47
N LEU A 120 8.90 8.79 -11.60
CA LEU A 120 7.59 9.26 -12.08
C LEU A 120 6.66 8.05 -12.29
N GLY A 121 5.43 8.12 -11.78
CA GLY A 121 4.45 7.05 -11.87
C GLY A 121 4.60 5.92 -10.84
N LEU A 122 5.69 5.86 -10.07
CA LEU A 122 5.92 4.83 -9.04
C LEU A 122 6.37 5.43 -7.71
N TRP A 123 5.58 5.16 -6.68
CA TRP A 123 5.80 5.59 -5.31
C TRP A 123 5.90 4.39 -4.40
N HIS A 124 6.85 4.43 -3.47
CA HIS A 124 6.96 3.43 -2.43
C HIS A 124 6.54 4.03 -1.09
N SER A 125 5.92 3.20 -0.27
CA SER A 125 5.63 3.51 1.12
C SER A 125 6.88 3.36 1.98
N TYR A 126 7.01 4.19 3.02
CA TYR A 126 8.24 4.26 3.82
C TYR A 126 8.47 3.03 4.71
N ASN A 127 7.42 2.44 5.27
CA ASN A 127 7.48 1.35 6.23
C ASN A 127 6.99 0.03 5.62
N THR A 128 5.80 0.00 5.03
CA THR A 128 5.16 -1.24 4.54
C THR A 128 5.76 -1.77 3.23
N GLN A 129 6.61 -0.99 2.55
CA GLN A 129 7.20 -1.30 1.24
C GLN A 129 6.17 -1.62 0.13
N ARG A 130 4.88 -1.34 0.37
CA ARG A 130 3.83 -1.34 -0.64
C ARG A 130 4.16 -0.29 -1.72
N LEU A 131 3.85 -0.62 -2.96
CA LEU A 131 4.03 0.25 -4.12
C LEU A 131 2.69 0.87 -4.52
N LEU A 132 2.70 2.11 -4.99
CA LEU A 132 1.52 2.83 -5.46
C LEU A 132 1.76 3.40 -6.85
N THR A 133 0.78 3.21 -7.73
CA THR A 133 0.71 3.82 -9.06
C THR A 133 -0.70 4.36 -9.29
N GLN A 134 -0.87 5.30 -10.21
CA GLN A 134 -2.17 5.89 -10.50
C GLN A 134 -2.47 5.79 -12.01
N PRO A 135 -2.83 4.59 -12.50
CA PRO A 135 -2.91 4.30 -13.94
C PRO A 135 -3.90 5.18 -14.72
N ALA A 136 -4.87 5.79 -14.04
CA ALA A 136 -5.80 6.77 -14.59
C ALA A 136 -6.15 7.81 -13.52
N GLY A 137 -6.61 9.01 -13.91
CA GLY A 137 -6.90 10.10 -12.97
C GLY A 137 -7.97 9.78 -11.91
N ASN A 138 -8.85 8.82 -12.20
CA ASN A 138 -9.88 8.32 -11.30
C ASN A 138 -9.46 7.10 -10.47
N ARG A 139 -8.28 6.50 -10.72
CA ARG A 139 -7.88 5.18 -10.22
C ARG A 139 -6.49 5.16 -9.58
N LEU A 140 -6.45 4.80 -8.30
CA LEU A 140 -5.23 4.49 -7.55
C LEU A 140 -5.08 2.97 -7.40
N SER A 141 -3.93 2.42 -7.78
CA SER A 141 -3.58 1.01 -7.59
C SER A 141 -2.49 0.86 -6.54
N ILE A 142 -2.64 -0.12 -5.65
CA ILE A 142 -1.68 -0.45 -4.60
C ILE A 142 -1.23 -1.90 -4.75
N TYR A 143 0.08 -2.11 -4.81
CA TYR A 143 0.73 -3.40 -4.93
C TYR A 143 1.51 -3.72 -3.66
N SER A 144 1.69 -5.01 -3.37
CA SER A 144 2.62 -5.47 -2.34
C SER A 144 4.06 -5.11 -2.69
N SER A 145 4.99 -5.31 -1.74
CA SER A 145 6.43 -5.28 -2.00
C SER A 145 6.93 -6.38 -2.96
N SER A 146 6.05 -7.34 -3.31
CA SER A 146 6.30 -8.39 -4.30
C SER A 146 5.61 -8.12 -5.64
N GLU A 147 5.24 -6.86 -5.89
CA GLU A 147 4.60 -6.37 -7.13
C GLU A 147 3.23 -7.00 -7.45
N GLU A 148 2.59 -7.66 -6.48
CA GLU A 148 1.24 -8.21 -6.65
C GLU A 148 0.18 -7.16 -6.30
N LEU A 149 -0.83 -6.96 -7.17
CA LEU A 149 -1.92 -6.03 -6.89
C LEU A 149 -2.66 -6.44 -5.62
N SER A 150 -2.66 -5.54 -4.63
CA SER A 150 -3.28 -5.74 -3.33
C SER A 150 -4.63 -5.04 -3.24
N SER A 151 -4.78 -3.86 -3.84
CA SER A 151 -6.05 -3.13 -3.89
C SER A 151 -6.09 -2.12 -5.04
N THR A 152 -7.30 -1.75 -5.44
CA THR A 152 -7.59 -0.67 -6.39
C THR A 152 -8.68 0.20 -5.79
N TYR A 153 -8.52 1.51 -5.89
CA TYR A 153 -9.52 2.51 -5.51
C TYR A 153 -9.86 3.33 -6.75
N GLU A 154 -11.04 3.07 -7.30
CA GLU A 154 -11.53 3.75 -8.51
C GLU A 154 -12.79 4.56 -8.19
N ASN A 155 -12.79 5.83 -8.59
CA ASN A 155 -13.88 6.76 -8.36
C ASN A 155 -14.63 7.03 -9.69
N PRO A 156 -15.75 6.34 -9.99
CA PRO A 156 -16.44 6.45 -11.27
C PRO A 156 -17.08 7.83 -11.51
N ALA A 157 -17.13 8.70 -10.49
CA ALA A 157 -17.59 10.07 -10.62
C ALA A 157 -16.46 11.08 -10.97
N ILE A 158 -15.24 10.60 -11.23
CA ILE A 158 -14.07 11.37 -11.64
C ILE A 158 -13.61 10.86 -13.02
N SER A 159 -13.14 11.77 -13.88
CA SER A 159 -12.61 11.44 -15.21
C SER A 159 -11.37 10.54 -15.11
N PRO A 160 -11.19 9.55 -16.01
CA PRO A 160 -9.93 8.81 -16.11
C PRO A 160 -8.78 9.66 -16.69
N GLU A 161 -9.05 10.81 -17.31
CA GLU A 161 -8.02 11.71 -17.84
C GLU A 161 -7.37 12.53 -16.70
N ILE A 162 -6.06 12.35 -16.50
CA ILE A 162 -5.26 12.94 -15.40
C ILE A 162 -5.51 14.45 -15.21
N LEU A 163 -5.50 15.24 -16.29
CA LEU A 163 -5.63 16.71 -16.23
C LEU A 163 -7.06 17.19 -15.91
N VAL A 164 -8.07 16.39 -16.24
CA VAL A 164 -9.47 16.66 -15.90
C VAL A 164 -9.74 16.21 -14.47
N ALA A 165 -9.30 15.01 -14.11
CA ALA A 165 -9.39 14.45 -12.76
C ALA A 165 -8.79 15.39 -11.71
N ALA A 166 -7.61 15.94 -11.97
CA ALA A 166 -6.96 16.87 -11.06
C ALA A 166 -7.80 18.12 -10.75
N LYS A 167 -8.64 18.58 -11.69
CA LYS A 167 -9.58 19.70 -11.48
C LYS A 167 -10.80 19.25 -10.67
N GLU A 168 -11.44 18.15 -11.07
CA GLU A 168 -12.64 17.62 -10.41
C GLU A 168 -12.39 17.21 -8.96
N LEU A 169 -11.24 16.57 -8.69
CA LEU A 169 -10.77 16.25 -7.36
C LEU A 169 -10.56 17.53 -6.54
N LYS A 170 -10.01 18.59 -7.13
CA LYS A 170 -9.74 19.86 -6.45
C LYS A 170 -11.02 20.61 -6.06
N GLU A 171 -12.04 20.60 -6.93
CA GLU A 171 -13.35 21.21 -6.66
C GLU A 171 -14.05 20.54 -5.47
N ARG A 172 -13.90 19.22 -5.33
CA ARG A 172 -14.56 18.39 -4.32
C ARG A 172 -13.73 18.18 -3.04
N GLU A 173 -12.45 18.54 -3.06
CA GLU A 173 -11.46 18.38 -1.98
C GLU A 173 -11.98 18.80 -0.60
N LYS A 174 -12.64 19.97 -0.53
CA LYS A 174 -13.14 20.54 0.75
C LYS A 174 -14.21 19.64 1.39
N SER A 175 -15.14 19.13 0.60
CA SER A 175 -16.21 18.26 1.05
C SER A 175 -15.66 16.90 1.49
N PHE A 176 -14.75 16.31 0.71
CA PHE A 176 -14.08 15.08 1.11
C PHE A 176 -13.24 15.24 2.38
N LYS A 177 -12.45 16.32 2.51
CA LYS A 177 -11.64 16.58 3.72
C LYS A 177 -12.49 16.82 4.97
N LEU A 178 -13.76 17.25 4.84
CA LEU A 178 -14.70 17.29 5.96
C LEU A 178 -15.11 15.88 6.40
N LEU A 179 -15.54 15.03 5.46
CA LEU A 179 -15.94 13.65 5.72
C LEU A 179 -14.78 12.81 6.29
N LEU A 180 -13.57 12.94 5.73
CA LEU A 180 -12.38 12.27 6.24
C LEU A 180 -12.04 12.69 7.68
N ARG A 181 -12.18 13.97 8.04
CA ARG A 181 -11.96 14.44 9.42
C ARG A 181 -13.03 13.93 10.39
N GLN A 182 -14.26 13.72 9.92
CA GLN A 182 -15.32 13.10 10.71
C GLN A 182 -14.99 11.62 11.01
N ASP A 183 -14.51 10.87 10.01
CA ASP A 183 -14.16 9.46 10.16
C ASP A 183 -12.90 9.29 11.03
N LEU A 184 -11.86 10.11 10.82
CA LEU A 184 -10.69 10.22 11.71
C LEU A 184 -11.05 10.76 13.11
N GLY A 185 -12.24 11.33 13.29
CA GLY A 185 -12.75 11.80 14.58
C GLY A 185 -12.97 10.67 15.60
N ALA A 186 -13.03 9.41 15.14
CA ALA A 186 -13.14 8.22 15.99
C ALA A 186 -11.88 7.95 16.85
N SER A 187 -10.72 8.56 16.53
CA SER A 187 -9.53 8.51 17.39
C SER A 187 -8.78 9.84 17.44
N ASP A 188 -8.50 10.31 18.66
CA ASP A 188 -7.64 11.46 18.90
C ASP A 188 -6.22 11.27 18.35
N SER A 189 -5.72 10.04 18.39
CA SER A 189 -4.39 9.68 17.88
C SER A 189 -4.35 9.76 16.36
N ALA A 190 -5.29 9.11 15.66
CA ALA A 190 -5.43 9.20 14.21
C ALA A 190 -5.55 10.65 13.72
N ARG A 191 -6.42 11.45 14.37
CA ARG A 191 -6.59 12.87 14.08
C ARG A 191 -5.30 13.66 14.28
N ARG A 192 -4.55 13.40 15.36
CA ARG A 192 -3.27 14.07 15.66
C ARG A 192 -2.19 13.73 14.64
N ILE A 193 -2.07 12.48 14.21
CA ILE A 193 -1.13 12.05 13.18
C ILE A 193 -1.47 12.69 11.83
N TYR A 194 -2.74 12.69 11.44
CA TYR A 194 -3.19 13.34 10.21
C TYR A 194 -2.82 14.84 10.15
N VAL A 195 -3.12 15.60 11.21
CA VAL A 195 -2.84 17.05 11.24
C VAL A 195 -1.34 17.37 11.35
N ASN A 196 -0.56 16.59 12.11
CA ASN A 196 0.82 16.96 12.42
C ASN A 196 1.87 16.32 11.52
N GLN A 197 1.61 15.13 10.99
CA GLN A 197 2.58 14.38 10.18
C GLN A 197 2.13 14.30 8.72
N CYS A 198 0.89 13.85 8.47
CA CYS A 198 0.38 13.66 7.11
C CYS A 198 0.27 14.97 6.34
N GLN A 199 -0.45 15.97 6.88
CA GLN A 199 -0.58 17.30 6.25
C GLN A 199 0.73 18.08 6.11
N LYS A 200 1.78 17.69 6.85
CA LYS A 200 3.12 18.30 6.77
C LYS A 200 4.13 17.44 6.00
N LEU A 201 3.72 16.30 5.46
CA LEU A 201 4.56 15.34 4.73
C LEU A 201 5.84 14.97 5.50
N GLY A 202 5.69 14.73 6.80
CA GLY A 202 6.72 14.12 7.63
C GLY A 202 6.97 12.66 7.22
N ASN A 203 8.06 12.06 7.71
CA ASN A 203 8.32 10.62 7.52
C ASN A 203 7.73 9.87 8.72
N PHE A 204 6.76 8.99 8.50
CA PHE A 204 6.06 8.26 9.56
C PHE A 204 5.25 7.08 9.01
N TYR A 205 4.90 6.17 9.90
CA TYR A 205 3.89 5.14 9.68
C TYR A 205 3.01 5.05 10.94
N TYR A 206 1.72 4.89 10.74
CA TYR A 206 0.72 4.79 11.80
C TYR A 206 -0.38 3.82 11.39
N LYS A 207 -0.73 2.90 12.28
CA LYS A 207 -1.86 1.99 12.11
C LYS A 207 -2.57 1.78 13.44
N GLU A 208 -3.88 1.76 13.41
CA GLU A 208 -4.75 1.66 14.57
C GLU A 208 -6.04 0.91 14.21
N GLU A 209 -6.51 0.02 15.09
CA GLU A 209 -7.88 -0.48 15.05
C GLU A 209 -8.79 0.53 15.75
N LEU A 210 -9.86 0.97 15.07
CA LEU A 210 -10.79 1.94 15.63
C LEU A 210 -11.71 1.28 16.67
N PRO A 211 -12.17 2.03 17.69
CA PRO A 211 -13.14 1.54 18.65
C PRO A 211 -14.38 0.93 17.98
N PRO A 212 -14.96 -0.15 18.53
CA PRO A 212 -16.26 -0.65 18.05
C PRO A 212 -17.35 0.40 18.24
N LEU A 213 -18.41 0.33 17.43
CA LEU A 213 -19.54 1.25 17.55
C LEU A 213 -20.17 1.17 18.95
N THR A 214 -20.45 2.33 19.54
CA THR A 214 -21.29 2.41 20.75
C THR A 214 -22.71 1.90 20.47
N ASP A 215 -23.46 1.51 21.51
CA ASP A 215 -24.85 1.08 21.33
C ASP A 215 -25.75 2.12 20.66
N LYS A 216 -25.43 3.41 20.83
CA LYS A 216 -26.12 4.50 20.14
C LYS A 216 -25.83 4.48 18.64
N GLU A 217 -24.56 4.39 18.27
CA GLU A 217 -24.13 4.35 16.86
C GLU A 217 -24.58 3.07 16.16
N ARG A 218 -24.56 1.92 16.84
CA ARG A 218 -25.11 0.65 16.31
C ARG A 218 -26.62 0.76 16.01
N LYS A 219 -27.39 1.38 16.90
CA LYS A 219 -28.83 1.68 16.70
C LYS A 219 -29.08 2.72 15.61
N GLU A 220 -28.15 3.65 15.40
CA GLU A 220 -28.23 4.64 14.31
C GLU A 220 -27.91 4.01 12.96
N PHE A 221 -26.88 3.16 12.90
CA PHE A 221 -26.52 2.37 11.72
C PHE A 221 -27.70 1.51 11.24
N GLY A 222 -28.33 0.73 12.13
CA GLY A 222 -29.49 -0.09 11.78
C GLY A 222 -30.64 0.71 11.16
N ARG A 223 -31.03 1.83 11.79
CA ARG A 223 -32.08 2.73 11.27
C ARG A 223 -31.73 3.36 9.92
N ASN A 224 -30.45 3.58 9.63
CA ASN A 224 -30.01 4.13 8.35
C ASN A 224 -30.02 3.06 7.24
N VAL A 225 -29.66 1.80 7.57
CA VAL A 225 -29.80 0.66 6.65
C VAL A 225 -31.27 0.44 6.30
N GLU A 226 -32.16 0.33 7.30
CA GLU A 226 -33.61 0.16 7.11
C GLU A 226 -34.23 1.25 6.20
N LYS A 227 -33.78 2.50 6.31
CA LYS A 227 -34.22 3.60 5.44
C LYS A 227 -33.70 3.48 4.01
N SER A 228 -32.49 2.95 3.83
CA SER A 228 -31.91 2.74 2.49
C SER A 228 -32.55 1.57 1.73
N THR A 229 -33.14 0.60 2.43
CA THR A 229 -33.82 -0.57 1.82
C THR A 229 -35.32 -0.37 1.56
N ASN A 230 -35.91 0.72 2.06
CA ASN A 230 -37.34 1.03 1.94
C ASN A 230 -37.63 2.20 0.97
N ASN A 231 -36.65 2.62 0.18
CA ASN A 231 -36.73 3.65 -0.88
C ASN A 231 -36.26 3.05 -2.21
#